data_AF-A0A7U9ST91-F1
#
_entry.id   AF-A0A7U9ST91-F1
#
_cell.length_a   1.000
_cell.length_b   1.000
_cell.length_c   1.000
_cell.angle_alpha   90.00
_cell.angle_beta   90.00
_cell.angle_gamma   90.00
#
_symmetry.space_group_name_H-M   'P 1'
#
loop_
_entity.id
_entity.type
_entity.pdbx_description
1 polymer ?
#
loop_
_entity_poly.entity_id
_entity_poly.type
_entity_poly.pdbx_seq_one_letter_code
_entity_poly.pdbx_strand_id
1 'polypeptide(L)'
;MKDLTGKLAKLIFPEVEEKKSRRIVIQIATGLSIALLSIAGMLFYSHQEVKQQQKFQQLKGAEITLTEIPPDMLSNMAGEEEAESAKEKTQEEENGNGAKDMGEIDKNTIVFTYDWDSLIEANGDVKGWLFLPDTPIDLPVVGTSDNDYYLTHDFWKQKKSTGCPFMDKDTSQWDFNRTIYAHNMGKTSDAMFSPLLKFKDEDYFVAHNGLFS
;
A
#
# COMPACT_ATOMS: atom_id res chain seq x y z
N MET A 1 4.85 29.95 -39.92
CA MET A 1 3.51 29.44 -39.50
C MET A 1 2.35 29.91 -40.39
N LYS A 2 2.18 31.21 -40.68
CA LYS A 2 0.99 31.74 -41.41
C LYS A 2 0.71 31.09 -42.79
N ASP A 3 1.74 30.74 -43.55
CA ASP A 3 1.61 30.11 -44.89
C ASP A 3 1.17 28.64 -44.81
N LEU A 4 1.70 27.87 -43.85
CA LEU A 4 1.38 26.44 -43.68
C LEU A 4 -0.07 26.24 -43.24
N THR A 5 -0.56 27.07 -42.31
CA THR A 5 -1.92 26.97 -41.80
C THR A 5 -2.96 27.37 -42.84
N GLY A 6 -2.63 28.31 -43.74
CA GLY A 6 -3.49 28.67 -44.87
C GLY A 6 -3.61 27.56 -45.91
N LYS A 7 -2.49 26.91 -46.25
CA LYS A 7 -2.45 25.75 -47.15
C LYS A 7 -3.24 24.56 -46.61
N LEU A 8 -3.04 24.21 -45.33
CA LEU A 8 -3.80 23.15 -44.65
C LEU A 8 -5.30 23.48 -44.56
N ALA A 9 -5.65 24.72 -44.27
CA ALA A 9 -7.05 25.17 -44.21
C ALA A 9 -7.78 25.05 -45.55
N LYS A 10 -7.12 25.39 -46.65
CA LYS A 10 -7.69 25.25 -47.99
C LYS A 10 -7.83 23.79 -48.43
N LEU A 11 -6.98 22.90 -47.92
CA LEU A 11 -7.04 21.47 -48.20
C LEU A 11 -8.15 20.76 -47.41
N ILE A 12 -8.37 21.16 -46.15
CA ILE A 12 -9.32 20.53 -45.23
C ILE A 12 -10.73 21.13 -45.37
N PHE A 13 -10.84 22.43 -45.66
CA PHE A 13 -12.11 23.14 -45.82
C PHE A 13 -12.10 24.01 -47.10
N PRO A 14 -12.22 23.39 -48.29
CA PRO A 14 -12.07 24.09 -49.58
C PRO A 14 -13.17 25.10 -49.88
N GLU A 15 -14.39 24.89 -49.35
CA GLU A 15 -15.55 25.77 -49.59
C GLU A 15 -15.69 26.92 -48.57
N VAL A 16 -14.86 26.94 -47.53
CA VAL A 16 -14.96 27.92 -46.45
C VAL A 16 -13.99 29.07 -46.68
N GLU A 17 -14.46 30.29 -46.42
CA GLU A 17 -13.68 31.52 -46.53
C GLU A 17 -12.33 31.39 -45.79
N GLU A 18 -11.22 31.69 -46.48
CA GLU A 18 -9.85 31.38 -46.03
C GLU A 18 -9.55 31.85 -44.60
N LYS A 19 -10.07 33.03 -44.23
CA LYS A 19 -9.90 33.59 -42.88
C LYS A 19 -10.62 32.78 -41.80
N LYS A 20 -11.78 32.19 -42.12
CA LYS A 20 -12.56 31.30 -41.24
C LYS A 20 -11.92 29.91 -41.18
N SER A 21 -11.55 29.33 -42.32
CA SER A 21 -10.87 28.02 -42.38
C SER A 21 -9.56 28.03 -41.58
N ARG A 22 -8.77 29.11 -41.69
CA ARG A 22 -7.53 29.26 -40.90
C ARG A 22 -7.81 29.31 -39.39
N ARG A 23 -8.89 29.95 -38.94
CA ARG A 23 -9.27 29.98 -37.52
C ARG A 23 -9.68 28.59 -37.03
N ILE A 24 -10.46 27.85 -37.83
CA ILE A 24 -10.89 26.49 -37.50
C ILE A 24 -9.67 25.55 -37.39
N VAL A 25 -8.75 25.59 -38.35
CA VAL A 25 -7.53 24.76 -38.30
C VAL A 25 -6.67 25.09 -37.10
N ILE A 26 -6.54 26.37 -36.72
CA ILE A 26 -5.80 26.75 -35.50
C ILE A 26 -6.49 26.17 -34.26
N GLN A 27 -7.82 26.28 -34.14
CA GLN A 27 -8.55 25.74 -33.00
C GLN A 27 -8.43 24.22 -32.89
N ILE A 28 -8.52 23.49 -34.02
CA ILE A 28 -8.32 22.03 -34.06
C ILE A 28 -6.89 21.68 -33.67
N ALA A 29 -5.89 22.35 -34.23
CA ALA A 29 -4.48 22.10 -33.90
C ALA A 29 -4.20 22.35 -32.41
N THR A 30 -4.73 23.43 -31.85
CA THR A 30 -4.62 23.72 -30.41
C THR A 30 -5.31 22.66 -29.56
N GLY A 31 -6.53 22.25 -29.92
CA GLY A 31 -7.26 21.19 -29.21
C GLY A 31 -6.51 19.85 -29.23
N LEU A 32 -5.99 19.45 -30.38
CA LEU A 32 -5.16 18.24 -30.52
C LEU A 32 -3.87 18.34 -29.69
N SER A 33 -3.25 19.51 -29.65
CA SER A 33 -2.04 19.74 -28.87
C SER A 33 -2.29 19.59 -27.37
N ILE A 34 -3.42 20.14 -26.86
CA ILE A 34 -3.82 19.98 -25.46
C ILE A 34 -4.11 18.51 -25.14
N ALA A 35 -4.84 17.80 -26.00
CA ALA A 35 -5.14 16.38 -25.81
C ALA A 35 -3.87 15.52 -25.76
N LEU A 36 -2.90 15.77 -26.66
CA LEU A 36 -1.61 15.08 -26.67
C LEU A 36 -0.80 15.36 -25.39
N LEU A 37 -0.78 16.60 -24.89
CA LEU A 37 -0.13 16.94 -23.63
C LEU A 37 -0.79 16.24 -22.44
N SER A 38 -2.12 16.15 -22.40
CA SER A 38 -2.85 15.42 -21.36
C SER A 38 -2.54 13.92 -21.38
N ILE A 39 -2.53 13.30 -22.57
CA ILE A 39 -2.18 11.87 -22.73
C ILE A 39 -0.74 11.61 -22.29
N ALA A 40 0.21 12.45 -22.74
CA ALA A 40 1.61 12.32 -22.36
C ALA A 40 1.81 12.46 -20.84
N GLY A 41 1.12 13.41 -20.21
CA GLY A 41 1.12 13.59 -18.76
C GLY A 41 0.56 12.38 -18.02
N MET A 42 -0.55 11.79 -18.50
CA MET A 42 -1.15 10.59 -17.92
C MET A 42 -0.26 9.36 -18.03
N LEU A 43 0.42 9.18 -19.19
CA LEU A 43 1.40 8.11 -19.38
C LEU A 43 2.62 8.28 -18.47
N PHE A 44 3.12 9.50 -18.33
CA PHE A 44 4.22 9.79 -17.41
C PHE A 44 3.84 9.51 -15.94
N TYR A 45 2.65 9.95 -15.52
CA TYR A 45 2.13 9.73 -14.17
C TYR A 45 1.95 8.23 -13.85
N SER A 46 1.26 7.49 -14.71
CA SER A 46 1.04 6.04 -14.53
C SER A 46 2.35 5.26 -14.49
N HIS A 47 3.31 5.61 -15.34
CA HIS A 47 4.63 4.99 -15.32
C HIS A 47 5.42 5.29 -14.03
N GLN A 48 5.25 6.47 -13.44
CA GLN A 48 5.88 6.81 -12.17
C GLN A 48 5.30 5.98 -11.01
N GLU A 49 3.98 5.80 -10.94
CA GLU A 49 3.33 4.98 -9.91
C GLU A 49 3.72 3.49 -10.02
N VAL A 50 3.72 2.94 -11.23
CA VAL A 50 4.14 1.53 -11.46
C VAL A 50 5.58 1.31 -11.03
N LYS A 51 6.49 2.26 -11.32
CA LYS A 51 7.87 2.18 -10.85
C LYS A 51 8.00 2.18 -9.32
N GLN A 52 7.17 2.94 -8.63
CA GLN A 52 7.17 2.94 -7.17
C GLN A 52 6.68 1.59 -6.61
N GLN A 53 5.61 1.04 -7.18
CA GLN A 53 5.12 -0.28 -6.80
C GLN A 53 6.18 -1.37 -7.06
N GLN A 54 6.84 -1.32 -8.22
CA GLN A 54 7.92 -2.27 -8.54
C GLN A 54 9.08 -2.20 -7.54
N LYS A 55 9.48 -1.01 -7.10
CA LYS A 55 10.51 -0.87 -6.06
C LYS A 55 10.07 -1.49 -4.74
N PHE A 56 8.81 -1.32 -4.35
CA PHE A 56 8.28 -1.98 -3.16
C PHE A 56 8.25 -3.50 -3.29
N GLN A 57 7.87 -4.04 -4.45
CA GLN A 57 7.90 -5.49 -4.70
C GLN A 57 9.31 -6.07 -4.66
N GLN A 58 10.34 -5.31 -5.07
CA GLN A 58 11.73 -5.72 -4.94
C GLN A 58 12.19 -5.78 -3.47
N LEU A 59 11.71 -4.85 -2.63
CA LEU A 59 12.04 -4.80 -1.20
C LEU A 59 11.26 -5.86 -0.38
N LYS A 60 10.10 -6.30 -0.87
CA LYS A 60 9.21 -7.24 -0.15
C LYS A 60 9.77 -8.66 -0.03
N GLY A 61 10.76 -9.06 -0.83
CA GLY A 61 11.28 -10.44 -0.85
C GLY A 61 10.31 -11.45 -1.50
N ALA A 62 10.68 -12.72 -1.55
CA ALA A 62 9.84 -13.77 -2.15
C ALA A 62 8.71 -14.20 -1.19
N GLU A 63 7.47 -14.24 -1.68
CA GLU A 63 6.30 -14.71 -0.93
C GLU A 63 6.40 -16.23 -0.69
N ILE A 64 6.39 -16.68 0.57
CA ILE A 64 6.36 -18.10 0.92
C ILE A 64 4.94 -18.46 1.36
N THR A 65 4.21 -19.17 0.50
CA THR A 65 2.92 -19.78 0.86
C THR A 65 3.18 -21.10 1.59
N LEU A 66 2.78 -21.22 2.86
CA LEU A 66 2.68 -22.53 3.52
C LEU A 66 1.42 -23.24 3.01
N THR A 67 1.61 -24.43 2.44
CA THR A 67 0.55 -25.27 1.87
C THR A 67 -0.46 -25.74 2.92
N GLU A 68 -1.74 -25.63 2.57
CA GLU A 68 -2.92 -26.09 3.31
C GLU A 68 -2.74 -27.53 3.86
N ILE A 69 -3.02 -27.74 5.14
CA ILE A 69 -3.02 -29.08 5.77
C ILE A 69 -4.31 -29.83 5.30
N PRO A 70 -4.24 -31.09 4.84
CA PRO A 70 -5.41 -31.84 4.41
C PRO A 70 -6.45 -32.03 5.54
N PRO A 71 -7.76 -32.09 5.22
CA PRO A 71 -8.84 -32.15 6.20
C PRO A 71 -8.84 -33.38 7.12
N ASP A 72 -8.06 -34.41 6.81
CA ASP A 72 -8.06 -35.70 7.51
C ASP A 72 -7.36 -35.66 8.88
N MET A 73 -6.53 -34.64 9.14
CA MET A 73 -5.86 -34.44 10.43
C MET A 73 -6.68 -33.63 11.46
N LEU A 74 -7.92 -33.24 11.15
CA LEU A 74 -8.80 -32.55 12.10
C LEU A 74 -9.61 -33.52 12.99
N SER A 75 -9.74 -34.78 12.59
CA SER A 75 -10.64 -35.74 13.27
C SER A 75 -10.04 -36.38 14.53
N ASN A 76 -8.74 -36.26 14.74
CA ASN A 76 -7.96 -37.01 15.72
C ASN A 76 -7.54 -36.18 16.96
N MET A 77 -8.03 -34.94 17.11
CA MET A 77 -7.76 -34.09 18.29
C MET A 77 -9.01 -33.70 19.11
N ALA A 78 -10.22 -34.13 18.72
CA ALA A 78 -11.47 -33.74 19.39
C ALA A 78 -11.91 -34.69 20.54
N GLY A 79 -10.97 -35.31 21.25
CA GLY A 79 -11.27 -36.21 22.36
C GLY A 79 -10.45 -35.86 23.61
N GLU A 80 -11.18 -35.57 24.69
CA GLU A 80 -10.76 -35.49 26.11
C GLU A 80 -10.55 -34.08 26.70
N GLU A 81 -11.65 -33.50 27.21
CA GLU A 81 -11.65 -32.58 28.36
C GLU A 81 -11.99 -33.39 29.64
N GLU A 82 -11.27 -33.18 30.75
CA GLU A 82 -11.83 -32.81 32.07
C GLU A 82 -10.79 -32.83 33.24
N ALA A 83 -10.75 -31.69 33.96
CA ALA A 83 -10.72 -31.49 35.43
C ALA A 83 -9.45 -31.69 36.34
N GLU A 84 -9.08 -30.57 37.01
CA GLU A 84 -9.05 -30.34 38.49
C GLU A 84 -7.72 -29.98 39.25
N SER A 85 -7.68 -28.71 39.71
CA SER A 85 -7.24 -28.05 40.98
C SER A 85 -6.20 -28.62 42.00
N ALA A 86 -5.25 -27.71 42.36
CA ALA A 86 -4.74 -27.31 43.71
C ALA A 86 -3.42 -27.85 44.36
N LYS A 87 -2.58 -26.85 44.77
CA LYS A 87 -1.71 -26.65 45.98
C LYS A 87 -0.17 -26.87 45.98
N GLU A 88 0.53 -25.70 46.05
CA GLU A 88 1.55 -25.18 47.02
C GLU A 88 2.97 -25.80 47.28
N LYS A 89 3.95 -24.86 47.27
CA LYS A 89 5.23 -24.68 48.03
C LYS A 89 6.63 -25.04 47.45
N THR A 90 7.36 -23.95 47.13
CA THR A 90 8.73 -23.50 47.51
C THR A 90 9.99 -24.37 47.30
N GLN A 91 10.94 -23.92 46.46
CA GLN A 91 12.28 -23.37 46.79
C GLN A 91 13.20 -23.21 45.54
N GLU A 92 14.03 -22.16 45.56
CA GLU A 92 15.15 -21.80 44.67
C GLU A 92 16.20 -22.95 44.58
N GLU A 93 17.04 -23.16 43.55
CA GLU A 93 17.97 -22.24 42.88
C GLU A 93 18.64 -22.94 41.65
N GLU A 94 19.17 -22.13 40.73
CA GLU A 94 20.26 -22.37 39.76
C GLU A 94 20.10 -23.19 38.45
N ASN A 95 20.09 -22.39 37.36
CA ASN A 95 20.98 -22.46 36.19
C ASN A 95 20.60 -23.38 35.01
N GLY A 96 20.39 -22.78 33.84
CA GLY A 96 20.37 -23.48 32.56
C GLY A 96 19.34 -22.98 31.55
N ASN A 97 19.76 -22.02 30.73
CA ASN A 97 19.40 -21.84 29.31
C ASN A 97 18.05 -22.48 28.86
N GLY A 98 16.99 -21.69 28.83
CA GLY A 98 15.64 -22.14 28.47
C GLY A 98 14.97 -21.24 27.46
N ALA A 99 15.17 -21.54 26.19
CA ALA A 99 14.28 -21.12 25.11
C ALA A 99 12.89 -21.74 25.35
N LYS A 100 11.97 -20.96 25.92
CA LYS A 100 10.51 -21.19 25.98
C LYS A 100 9.92 -19.79 26.15
N ASP A 101 8.93 -19.34 25.39
CA ASP A 101 7.69 -20.02 25.09
C ASP A 101 7.05 -19.22 23.95
N MET A 102 7.14 -19.75 22.72
CA MET A 102 6.45 -19.18 21.59
C MET A 102 5.11 -19.91 21.54
N GLY A 103 4.11 -19.27 22.14
CA GLY A 103 2.75 -19.78 22.28
C GLY A 103 2.21 -20.33 20.97
N GLU A 104 1.36 -21.34 21.13
CA GLU A 104 0.58 -22.05 20.12
C GLU A 104 0.32 -21.21 18.86
N ILE A 105 1.02 -21.57 17.77
CA ILE A 105 0.93 -20.87 16.49
C ILE A 105 -0.47 -21.10 15.92
N ASP A 106 -1.26 -20.03 15.86
CA ASP A 106 -2.53 -19.99 15.13
C ASP A 106 -2.29 -20.43 13.68
N LYS A 107 -3.03 -21.46 13.25
CA LYS A 107 -2.87 -22.16 11.97
C LYS A 107 -3.27 -21.31 10.75
N ASN A 108 -3.56 -20.02 10.94
CA ASN A 108 -3.81 -19.05 9.87
C ASN A 108 -2.73 -17.95 9.75
N THR A 109 -1.52 -18.19 10.27
CA THR A 109 -0.44 -17.20 10.24
C THR A 109 0.14 -17.07 8.82
N ILE A 110 -0.18 -15.97 8.13
CA ILE A 110 0.55 -15.55 6.93
C ILE A 110 1.90 -14.97 7.39
N VAL A 111 2.99 -15.71 7.16
CA VAL A 111 4.35 -15.23 7.46
C VAL A 111 4.87 -14.49 6.24
N PHE A 112 4.96 -13.16 6.34
CA PHE A 112 5.63 -12.35 5.33
C PHE A 112 7.12 -12.26 5.65
N THR A 113 7.97 -12.72 4.72
CA THR A 113 9.43 -12.59 4.83
C THR A 113 9.89 -11.35 4.09
N TYR A 114 10.04 -10.24 4.81
CA TYR A 114 10.58 -9.00 4.26
C TYR A 114 12.12 -8.97 4.33
N ASP A 115 12.77 -8.36 3.34
CA ASP A 115 14.18 -8.03 3.41
C ASP A 115 14.37 -6.76 4.26
N TRP A 116 14.49 -6.97 5.58
CA TRP A 116 14.64 -5.89 6.55
C TRP A 116 15.91 -5.08 6.34
N ASP A 117 17.01 -5.70 5.93
CA ASP A 117 18.27 -5.00 5.68
C ASP A 117 18.11 -4.04 4.51
N SER A 118 17.50 -4.50 3.41
CA SER A 118 17.19 -3.63 2.26
C SER A 118 16.19 -2.52 2.59
N LEU A 119 15.19 -2.79 3.45
CA LEU A 119 14.22 -1.77 3.90
C LEU A 119 14.90 -0.70 4.75
N ILE A 120 15.75 -1.09 5.69
CA ILE A 120 16.49 -0.16 6.56
C ILE A 120 17.51 0.64 5.74
N GLU A 121 18.18 0.02 4.76
CA GLU A 121 19.10 0.70 3.85
C GLU A 121 18.36 1.74 2.99
N ALA A 122 17.18 1.39 2.48
CA ALA A 122 16.36 2.31 1.69
C ALA A 122 15.80 3.47 2.52
N ASN A 123 15.34 3.20 3.75
CA ASN A 123 14.90 4.21 4.70
C ASN A 123 14.98 3.71 6.15
N GLY A 124 15.92 4.25 6.92
CA GLY A 124 16.09 3.92 8.34
C GLY A 124 14.94 4.36 9.26
N ASP A 125 13.96 5.11 8.75
CA ASP A 125 12.75 5.48 9.48
C ASP A 125 11.69 4.36 9.42
N VAL A 126 11.94 3.26 8.70
CA VAL A 126 11.02 2.12 8.60
C VAL A 126 10.73 1.53 9.99
N LYS A 127 9.45 1.27 10.26
CA LYS A 127 8.94 0.67 11.50
C LYS A 127 8.23 -0.65 11.25
N GLY A 128 7.74 -0.88 10.04
CA GLY A 128 7.10 -2.13 9.67
C GLY A 128 6.50 -2.12 8.28
N TRP A 129 5.60 -3.06 8.05
CA TRP A 129 4.87 -3.19 6.81
C TRP A 129 3.40 -3.45 7.12
N LEU A 130 2.50 -2.80 6.40
CA LEU A 130 1.06 -2.95 6.58
C LEU A 130 0.48 -3.69 5.37
N PHE A 131 -0.12 -4.85 5.63
CA PHE A 131 -0.79 -5.65 4.61
C PHE A 131 -2.25 -5.90 5.02
N LEU A 132 -3.16 -5.54 4.14
CA LEU A 132 -4.58 -5.83 4.29
C LEU A 132 -5.05 -6.63 3.06
N PRO A 133 -5.38 -7.93 3.25
CA PRO A 133 -5.82 -8.81 2.17
C PRO A 133 -6.96 -8.22 1.36
N ASP A 134 -7.02 -8.57 0.08
CA ASP A 134 -8.05 -8.11 -0.87
C ASP A 134 -8.17 -6.58 -0.99
N THR A 135 -7.15 -5.86 -0.53
CA THR A 135 -7.03 -4.42 -0.73
C THR A 135 -5.67 -4.06 -1.32
N PRO A 136 -5.56 -2.88 -1.95
CA PRO A 136 -4.27 -2.33 -2.39
C PRO A 136 -3.31 -1.92 -1.26
N ILE A 137 -3.69 -2.11 0.01
CA ILE A 137 -2.84 -1.75 1.16
C ILE A 137 -1.82 -2.86 1.36
N ASP A 138 -0.65 -2.64 0.79
CA ASP A 138 0.56 -3.46 0.88
C ASP A 138 1.75 -2.49 0.87
N LEU A 139 1.95 -1.78 1.99
CA LEU A 139 2.76 -0.57 2.07
C LEU A 139 3.69 -0.57 3.28
N PRO A 140 4.91 0.01 3.18
CA PRO A 140 5.76 0.19 4.35
C PRO A 140 5.17 1.23 5.29
N VAL A 141 5.45 1.06 6.58
CA VAL A 141 5.13 2.00 7.63
C VAL A 141 6.43 2.58 8.15
N VAL A 142 6.50 3.91 8.18
CA VAL A 142 7.65 4.66 8.69
C VAL A 142 7.31 5.38 10.00
N GLY A 143 8.30 5.89 10.72
CA GLY A 143 8.08 6.67 11.93
C GLY A 143 9.23 7.63 12.17
N THR A 144 8.89 8.86 12.54
CA THR A 144 9.85 9.94 12.83
C THR A 144 9.52 10.61 14.17
N SER A 145 10.23 11.67 14.52
CA SER A 145 10.02 12.45 15.76
C SER A 145 8.78 13.36 15.73
N ASP A 146 8.05 13.39 14.61
CA ASP A 146 6.86 14.22 14.38
C ASP A 146 5.79 13.44 13.59
N ASN A 147 4.58 14.00 13.52
CA ASN A 147 3.45 13.44 12.76
C ASN A 147 3.20 14.18 11.42
N ASP A 148 4.15 15.01 10.96
CA ASP A 148 3.94 15.95 9.86
C ASP A 148 4.78 15.63 8.62
N TYR A 149 6.01 15.13 8.81
CA TYR A 149 6.98 14.94 7.72
C TYR A 149 6.44 14.04 6.61
N TYR A 150 5.93 12.87 6.98
CA TYR A 150 5.43 11.87 6.03
C TYR A 150 4.03 12.15 5.48
N LEU A 151 3.39 13.25 5.89
CA LEU A 151 2.20 13.76 5.18
C LEU A 151 2.54 14.26 3.77
N THR A 152 3.80 14.67 3.52
CA THR A 152 4.20 15.25 2.23
C THR A 152 5.44 14.60 1.62
N HIS A 153 5.93 13.52 2.22
CA HIS A 153 7.10 12.76 1.75
C HIS A 153 6.75 11.29 1.60
N ASP A 154 7.26 10.66 0.54
CA ASP A 154 7.14 9.21 0.32
C ASP A 154 8.22 8.44 1.12
N PHE A 155 8.20 7.10 0.99
CA PHE A 155 9.16 6.21 1.65
C PHE A 155 10.64 6.53 1.32
N TRP A 156 10.93 7.10 0.15
CA TRP A 156 12.30 7.51 -0.23
C TRP A 156 12.61 8.96 0.15
N LYS A 157 11.82 9.55 1.07
CA LYS A 157 11.95 10.93 1.55
C LYS A 157 11.81 11.96 0.44
N GLN A 158 11.17 11.61 -0.69
CA GLN A 158 10.90 12.52 -1.80
C GLN A 158 9.55 13.21 -1.59
N LYS A 159 9.44 14.48 -2.00
CA LYS A 159 8.16 15.20 -1.90
C LYS A 159 7.09 14.53 -2.75
N LYS A 160 6.02 14.05 -2.11
CA LYS A 160 4.86 13.45 -2.76
C LYS A 160 3.62 13.82 -1.97
N SER A 161 2.61 14.37 -2.65
CA SER A 161 1.35 14.79 -2.00
C SER A 161 0.55 13.65 -1.41
N THR A 162 0.80 12.41 -1.84
CA THR A 162 0.20 11.21 -1.26
C THR A 162 0.84 10.81 0.06
N GLY A 163 2.02 11.33 0.39
CA GLY A 163 2.79 10.95 1.59
C GLY A 163 3.23 9.47 1.60
N CYS A 164 3.43 8.96 2.82
CA CYS A 164 3.71 7.56 3.15
C CYS A 164 2.89 7.18 4.41
N PRO A 165 2.43 5.92 4.60
CA PRO A 165 1.87 5.51 5.89
C PRO A 165 2.92 5.66 7.00
N PHE A 166 2.54 6.27 8.12
CA PHE A 166 3.46 6.52 9.23
C PHE A 166 2.82 6.25 10.59
N MET A 167 3.62 5.74 11.52
CA MET A 167 3.23 5.48 12.89
C MET A 167 3.29 6.78 13.71
N ASP A 168 2.36 6.94 14.65
CA ASP A 168 2.33 8.08 15.58
C ASP A 168 3.64 8.16 16.38
N LYS A 169 4.23 9.36 16.46
CA LYS A 169 5.49 9.63 17.16
C LYS A 169 5.49 9.22 18.63
N ASP A 170 4.31 9.19 19.27
CA ASP A 170 4.15 8.87 20.70
C ASP A 170 3.81 7.39 20.93
N THR A 171 3.82 6.57 19.87
CA THR A 171 3.61 5.12 19.96
C THR A 171 4.89 4.34 19.65
N SER A 172 5.10 3.28 20.42
CA SER A 172 6.19 2.32 20.28
C SER A 172 5.69 1.01 19.69
N GLN A 173 6.60 0.21 19.11
CA GLN A 173 6.27 -1.11 18.57
C GLN A 173 5.63 -2.05 19.60
N TRP A 174 5.97 -1.87 20.88
CA TRP A 174 5.50 -2.70 22.00
C TRP A 174 4.25 -2.16 22.68
N ASP A 175 3.75 -1.00 22.25
CA ASP A 175 2.57 -0.42 22.85
C ASP A 175 1.33 -1.22 22.45
N PHE A 176 0.39 -1.30 23.39
CA PHE A 176 -0.89 -1.97 23.19
C PHE A 176 -1.68 -1.36 22.03
N ASN A 177 -1.60 -0.04 21.87
CA ASN A 177 -2.25 0.69 20.79
C ASN A 177 -1.20 1.32 19.87
N ARG A 178 -1.14 0.85 18.63
CA ARG A 178 -0.29 1.42 17.58
C ARG A 178 -1.15 2.17 16.59
N THR A 179 -0.97 3.48 16.52
CA THR A 179 -1.73 4.33 15.61
C THR A 179 -0.91 4.56 14.34
N ILE A 180 -1.49 4.22 13.19
CA ILE A 180 -0.89 4.46 11.86
C ILE A 180 -1.77 5.46 11.12
N TYR A 181 -1.15 6.49 10.57
CA TYR A 181 -1.79 7.49 9.72
C TYR A 181 -1.38 7.31 8.26
N ALA A 182 -2.30 7.57 7.35
CA ALA A 182 -2.01 7.77 5.93
C ALA A 182 -3.11 8.62 5.30
N HIS A 183 -2.82 9.21 4.13
CA HIS A 183 -3.79 10.02 3.41
C HIS A 183 -4.99 9.21 2.92
N ASN A 184 -6.14 9.87 2.88
CA ASN A 184 -7.31 9.42 2.14
C ASN A 184 -7.43 10.25 0.87
N MET A 185 -7.18 9.62 -0.27
CA MET A 185 -7.17 10.23 -1.59
C MET A 185 -8.58 10.28 -2.25
N GLY A 186 -9.63 10.02 -1.46
CA GLY A 186 -11.03 10.05 -1.90
C GLY A 186 -11.62 8.67 -2.19
N LYS A 187 -12.94 8.64 -2.43
CA LYS A 187 -13.76 7.41 -2.54
C LYS A 187 -13.44 6.53 -3.75
N THR A 188 -12.94 7.13 -4.82
CA THR A 188 -12.65 6.44 -6.09
C THR A 188 -11.16 6.10 -6.24
N SER A 189 -10.35 6.44 -5.23
CA SER A 189 -8.92 6.15 -5.23
C SER A 189 -8.68 4.85 -4.48
N ASP A 190 -7.73 4.08 -4.98
CA ASP A 190 -7.21 2.88 -4.34
C ASP A 190 -5.89 3.15 -3.62
N ALA A 191 -5.45 4.41 -3.54
CA ALA A 191 -4.18 4.79 -2.94
C ALA A 191 -4.28 4.95 -1.42
N MET A 192 -3.19 4.62 -0.73
CA MET A 192 -3.01 4.89 0.70
C MET A 192 -4.18 4.30 1.53
N PHE A 193 -4.86 5.10 2.36
CA PHE A 193 -5.99 4.66 3.19
C PHE A 193 -7.36 4.95 2.58
N SER A 194 -7.44 5.33 1.31
CA SER A 194 -8.73 5.41 0.61
C SER A 194 -9.54 4.11 0.64
N PRO A 195 -8.94 2.91 0.49
CA PRO A 195 -9.68 1.64 0.56
C PRO A 195 -10.40 1.42 1.89
N LEU A 196 -9.92 2.01 3.00
CA LEU A 196 -10.55 1.90 4.31
C LEU A 196 -11.96 2.52 4.35
N LEU A 197 -12.32 3.37 3.39
CA LEU A 197 -13.69 3.88 3.27
C LEU A 197 -14.72 2.78 2.96
N LYS A 198 -14.30 1.65 2.36
CA LYS A 198 -15.18 0.51 2.06
C LYS A 198 -15.66 -0.20 3.32
N PHE A 199 -14.85 -0.19 4.38
CA PHE A 199 -15.16 -0.78 5.69
C PHE A 199 -16.27 -0.05 6.47
N LYS A 200 -16.81 1.05 5.93
CA LYS A 200 -18.04 1.68 6.44
C LYS A 200 -19.30 0.88 6.08
N ASP A 201 -19.20 0.02 5.07
CA ASP A 201 -20.24 -0.92 4.68
C ASP A 201 -20.09 -2.20 5.51
N GLU A 202 -21.20 -2.65 6.11
CA GLU A 202 -21.22 -3.76 7.05
C GLU A 202 -20.87 -5.09 6.38
N ASP A 203 -21.44 -5.36 5.20
CA ASP A 203 -21.18 -6.59 4.45
C ASP A 203 -19.70 -6.67 4.03
N TYR A 204 -19.15 -5.53 3.58
CA TYR A 204 -17.72 -5.45 3.25
C TYR A 204 -16.82 -5.69 4.48
N PHE A 205 -17.15 -5.09 5.62
CA PHE A 205 -16.39 -5.26 6.86
C PHE A 205 -16.38 -6.73 7.32
N VAL A 206 -17.53 -7.39 7.32
CA VAL A 206 -17.66 -8.80 7.73
C VAL A 206 -16.86 -9.71 6.81
N ALA A 207 -16.83 -9.43 5.50
CA ALA A 207 -16.10 -10.22 4.52
C ALA A 207 -14.57 -10.04 4.59
N HIS A 208 -14.05 -8.92 5.13
CA HIS A 208 -12.63 -8.55 5.06
C HIS A 208 -12.02 -8.22 6.43
N ASN A 209 -12.29 -9.02 7.47
CA ASN A 209 -11.92 -8.70 8.84
C ASN A 209 -10.46 -9.03 9.25
N GLY A 210 -9.63 -9.55 8.35
CA GLY A 210 -8.22 -9.87 8.62
C GLY A 210 -7.29 -8.69 8.32
N LEU A 211 -6.42 -8.31 9.26
CA LEU A 211 -5.35 -7.32 9.07
C LEU A 211 -4.02 -7.92 9.55
N PHE A 212 -2.95 -7.76 8.76
CA PHE A 212 -1.61 -8.28 9.09
C PHE A 212 -0.59 -7.12 9.11
N SER A 213 0.25 -7.08 10.15
CA SER A 213 1.25 -6.02 10.38
C SER A 213 2.49 -6.53 11.11
#